data_AF-A0A842MNW8-F1
#
_entry.id   AF-A0A842MNW8-F1
#
_cell.length_a   1.000
_cell.length_b   1.000
_cell.length_c   1.000
_cell.angle_alpha   90.00
_cell.angle_beta   90.00
_cell.angle_gamma   90.00
#
_symmetry.space_group_name_H-M   'P 1'
#
loop_
_entity.id
_entity.type
_entity.pdbx_description
1 polymer ?
#
loop_
_entity_poly.entity_id
_entity_poly.type
_entity_poly.pdbx_seq_one_letter_code
_entity_poly.pdbx_strand_id
1 'polypeptide(L)' 'MIAKRCPECGAEMKGHSFNGRLYYICQKCGKEIVIPLLFL' A
#
# COMPACT_ATOMS: atom_id res chain seq x y z
N MET A 1 -3.54 -12.99 1.20
CA MET A 1 -2.81 -11.74 1.52
C MET A 1 -2.52 -11.03 0.21
N ILE A 2 -3.04 -9.82 -0.03
CA ILE A 2 -2.75 -9.05 -1.26
C ILE A 2 -1.35 -8.45 -1.10
N ALA A 3 -0.32 -9.15 -1.56
CA ALA A 3 1.05 -8.64 -1.61
C ALA A 3 1.16 -7.62 -2.75
N LYS A 4 0.97 -6.32 -2.47
CA LYS A 4 1.26 -5.27 -3.44
C LYS A 4 2.78 -5.07 -3.51
N ARG A 5 3.34 -5.17 -4.71
CA ARG A 5 4.73 -4.77 -4.99
C ARG A 5 4.74 -3.31 -5.40
N CYS A 6 5.78 -2.58 -4.99
CA CYS A 6 5.97 -1.21 -5.38
C CYS A 6 6.23 -1.13 -6.89
N PRO A 7 5.45 -0.33 -7.65
CA PRO A 7 5.62 -0.23 -9.09
C PRO A 7 6.95 0.41 -9.51
N GLU A 8 7.64 1.10 -8.61
CA GLU A 8 8.91 1.78 -8.93
C GLU A 8 10.13 0.91 -8.68
N CYS A 9 10.17 0.20 -7.55
CA CYS A 9 11.36 -0.54 -7.13
C CYS A 9 11.14 -2.06 -7.01
N GLY A 10 9.92 -2.54 -7.25
CA GLY A 10 9.55 -3.96 -7.15
C GLY A 10 9.52 -4.54 -5.73
N ALA A 11 9.89 -3.75 -4.72
CA ALA A 11 9.93 -4.21 -3.33
C ALA A 11 8.53 -4.43 -2.75
N GLU A 12 8.44 -5.26 -1.72
CA GLU A 12 7.18 -5.52 -1.00
C GLU A 12 6.68 -4.25 -0.32
N MET A 13 5.37 -3.98 -0.45
CA MET A 13 4.71 -2.88 0.23
C MET A 13 3.99 -3.40 1.46
N LYS A 14 4.17 -2.70 2.59
CA LYS A 14 3.45 -2.98 3.83
C LYS A 14 2.10 -2.26 3.79
N GLY A 15 1.03 -3.04 3.78
CA GLY A 15 -0.33 -2.55 3.80
C GLY A 15 -0.88 -2.48 5.23
N HIS A 16 -1.53 -1.38 5.61
CA HIS A 16 -2.36 -1.30 6.81
C HIS A 16 -3.68 -0.55 6.53
N SER A 17 -4.76 -1.03 7.11
CA SER A 17 -6.07 -0.35 7.05
C SER A 17 -6.21 0.58 8.24
N PHE A 18 -6.49 1.85 8.00
CA PHE A 18 -6.79 2.82 9.04
C PHE A 18 -7.96 3.71 8.59
N ASN A 19 -8.98 3.84 9.45
CA ASN A 19 -10.14 4.72 9.23
C ASN A 19 -10.82 4.55 7.85
N GLY A 20 -11.04 3.30 7.41
CA GLY A 20 -11.65 3.04 6.10
C GLY A 20 -10.76 3.40 4.90
N ARG A 21 -9.44 3.49 5.09
CA ARG A 21 -8.45 3.67 4.02
C ARG A 21 -7.36 2.61 4.14
N LEU A 22 -6.93 2.06 3.01
CA LEU A 22 -5.79 1.18 2.90
C LEU A 22 -4.56 2.00 2.54
N TYR A 23 -3.57 1.98 3.42
CA TYR A 23 -2.28 2.61 3.23
C TYR A 23 -1.27 1.53 2.86
N TYR A 24 -0.57 1.71 1.74
CA TYR A 24 0.52 0.86 1.31
C TYR A 24 1.81 1.67 1.27
N ILE A 25 2.76 1.31 2.13
CA ILE A 25 4.04 2.00 2.24
C ILE A 25 5.14 1.04 1.77
N CYS A 26 5.93 1.48 0.79
CA CYS A 26 7.10 0.73 0.35
C CYS A 26 8.26 0.95 1.32
N GLN A 27 8.77 -0.11 1.93
CA GLN A 27 9.89 -0.02 2.88
C GLN A 27 11.24 0.30 2.23
N LYS A 28 11.35 0.20 0.90
CA LYS A 28 12.61 0.42 0.17
C LYS A 28 12.75 1.84 -0.37
N CYS A 29 11.70 2.36 -1.03
CA CYS A 29 11.74 3.68 -1.65
C CYS A 29 10.89 4.72 -0.92
N GLY A 30 10.15 4.33 0.13
CA GLY A 30 9.28 5.24 0.88
C GLY A 30 7.99 5.63 0.15
N LYS A 31 7.68 5.03 -1.00
CA LYS A 31 6.46 5.34 -1.75
C LYS A 31 5.21 4.93 -0.98
N GLU A 32 4.27 5.88 -0.87
CA GLU A 32 3.00 5.70 -0.18
C GLU A 32 1.85 5.69 -1.20
N ILE A 33 0.94 4.71 -1.07
CA ILE A 33 -0.26 4.59 -1.90
C ILE A 33 -1.45 4.47 -0.95
N VAL A 34 -2.39 5.39 -1.04
CA VAL A 34 -3.60 5.39 -0.21
C VAL A 34 -4.81 5.05 -1.09
N ILE A 35 -5.56 4.04 -0.70
CA ILE A 35 -6.77 3.59 -1.39
C ILE A 35 -7.94 3.71 -0.43
N PRO A 36 -8.97 4.52 -0.73
CA PRO A 36 -10.18 4.53 0.08
C PRO A 36 -10.90 3.18 -0.03
N LEU A 37 -11.34 2.60 1.10
CA LEU A 37 -12.17 1.37 1.12
C LEU A 37 -13.61 1.61 0.62
N LEU A 38 -13.95 2.84 0.21
CA LEU A 38 -15.28 3.23 -0.26
C LEU A 38 -15.68 2.66 -1.63
N PHE A 39 -14.87 1.79 -2.23
CA PHE A 39 -15.09 1.19 -3.56
C PHE A 39 -14.90 -0.34 -3.54
N LEU A 40 -15.48 -1.03 -2.56
CA LEU A 40 -15.57 -2.49 -2.55
C LEU A 40 -17.01 -2.94 -2.34
#